data_AF-A0A3S4P2X3-F1
#
_entry.id   AF-A0A3S4P2X3-F1
#
_cell.length_a   1.000
_cell.length_b   1.000
_cell.length_c   1.000
_cell.angle_alpha   90.00
_cell.angle_beta   90.00
_cell.angle_gamma   90.00
#
_symmetry.space_group_name_H-M   'P 1'
#
loop_
_entity.id
_entity.type
_entity.pdbx_description
1 polymer ?
#
loop_
_entity_poly.entity_id
_entity_poly.type
_entity_poly.pdbx_seq_one_letter_code
_entity_poly.pdbx_strand_id
1 'polypeptide(L)' 'MKLKNNYQKFSKITESKFRQILRLFSLDLTTSDTAKLTGISVRSINSLYLKLRRRLADECERQTLSAA' A
#
# COMPACT_ATOMS: atom_id res chain seq x y z
N MET A 1 -2.13 22.00 -8.60
CA MET A 1 -3.23 21.21 -8.00
C MET A 1 -2.70 20.45 -6.79
N LYS A 2 -3.31 20.60 -5.61
CA LYS A 2 -2.93 19.85 -4.40
C LYS A 2 -3.43 18.40 -4.55
N LEU A 3 -2.52 17.42 -4.46
CA LEU A 3 -2.90 16.01 -4.53
C LEU A 3 -3.72 15.64 -3.29
N LYS A 4 -4.83 14.92 -3.47
CA LYS A 4 -5.64 14.39 -2.35
C LYS A 4 -4.92 13.29 -1.56
N ASN A 5 -3.84 12.75 -2.12
CA ASN A 5 -3.01 11.70 -1.53
C ASN A 5 -1.59 11.82 -2.09
N ASN A 6 -0.62 12.13 -1.22
CA ASN A 6 0.79 12.29 -1.61
C ASN A 6 1.47 10.95 -1.95
N TYR A 7 0.91 9.82 -1.51
CA TYR A 7 1.44 8.48 -1.77
C TYR A 7 0.97 7.89 -3.09
N GLN A 8 -0.19 8.33 -3.61
CA GLN A 8 -0.77 7.80 -4.84
C GLN A 8 -1.54 8.87 -5.61
N LYS A 9 -0.98 9.27 -6.77
CA LYS A 9 -1.63 10.23 -7.69
C LYS A 9 -2.95 9.65 -8.24
N PHE A 10 -3.96 10.51 -8.38
CA PHE A 10 -5.28 10.22 -8.98
C PHE A 10 -6.14 9.14 -8.31
N SER A 11 -5.80 8.74 -7.08
CA SER A 11 -6.63 7.80 -6.33
C SER A 11 -7.84 8.48 -5.70
N LYS A 12 -8.99 7.80 -5.69
CA LYS A 12 -10.17 8.17 -4.88
C LYS A 12 -9.94 7.89 -3.38
N ILE A 13 -8.85 7.22 -3.02
CA ILE A 13 -8.50 6.88 -1.63
C ILE A 13 -7.79 8.08 -1.00
N THR A 14 -8.40 8.61 0.06
CA THR A 14 -7.81 9.67 0.86
C THR A 14 -6.52 9.22 1.53
N GLU A 15 -5.64 10.17 1.85
CA GLU A 15 -4.36 9.86 2.49
C GLU A 15 -4.50 9.12 3.83
N SER A 16 -5.47 9.53 4.67
CA SER A 16 -5.77 8.84 5.94
C SER A 16 -6.16 7.38 5.71
N LYS A 17 -7.02 7.13 4.72
CA LYS A 17 -7.44 5.76 4.37
C LYS A 17 -6.28 4.95 3.80
N PHE A 18 -5.40 5.56 3.01
CA PHE A 18 -4.18 4.90 2.54
C PHE A 18 -3.25 4.51 3.70
N ARG A 19 -3.04 5.39 4.68
CA ARG A 19 -2.27 5.05 5.90
C ARG A 19 -2.89 3.90 6.68
N GLN A 20 -4.22 3.87 6.78
CA GLN A 20 -4.93 2.73 7.40
C GLN A 20 -4.62 1.42 6.66
N ILE A 21 -4.70 1.41 5.31
CA ILE A 21 -4.37 0.23 4.50
C ILE A 21 -2.91 -0.19 4.70
N LEU A 22 -1.98 0.78 4.74
CA LEU A 22 -0.56 0.51 4.95
C LEU A 22 -0.30 -0.15 6.32
N ARG A 23 -0.97 0.32 7.37
CA ARG A 23 -0.90 -0.29 8.70
C ARG A 23 -1.44 -1.72 8.72
N LEU A 24 -2.55 -1.97 8.01
CA LEU A 24 -3.12 -3.32 7.92
C LEU A 24 -2.19 -4.25 7.11
N PHE A 25 -1.56 -3.74 6.06
CA PHE A 25 -0.54 -4.47 5.30
C PHE A 25 0.66 -4.85 6.18
N SER A 26 1.17 -3.93 7.01
CA SER A 26 2.30 -4.22 7.91
C SER A 26 1.96 -5.17 9.05
N LEU A 27 0.66 -5.40 9.32
CA LEU A 27 0.17 -6.39 10.28
C LEU A 27 -0.15 -7.73 9.60
N ASP A 28 0.25 -7.91 8.34
CA ASP A 28 0.04 -9.11 7.53
C ASP A 28 -1.44 -9.52 7.37
N LEU A 29 -2.37 -8.57 7.43
CA LEU A 29 -3.77 -8.88 7.14
C LEU A 29 -3.96 -9.27 5.67
N THR A 30 -4.94 -10.15 5.43
CA THR A 30 -5.30 -10.54 4.07
C THR A 30 -5.94 -9.39 3.30
N THR A 31 -5.95 -9.49 1.96
CA THR A 31 -6.62 -8.51 1.09
C THR A 31 -8.13 -8.47 1.33
N SER A 32 -8.74 -9.62 1.65
CA SER A 32 -10.16 -9.75 2.00
C SER A 32 -10.50 -9.07 3.31
N ASP A 33 -9.68 -9.25 4.35
CA ASP A 33 -9.96 -8.65 5.66
C ASP A 33 -9.76 -7.14 5.62
N THR A 34 -8.68 -6.69 4.96
CA THR A 34 -8.44 -5.26 4.74
C THR A 34 -9.55 -4.61 3.92
N ALA A 35 -10.09 -5.29 2.90
CA ALA A 35 -11.24 -4.79 2.14
C ALA A 35 -12.48 -4.58 3.04
N LYS A 36 -12.80 -5.57 3.89
CA LYS A 36 -13.91 -5.48 4.85
C LYS A 36 -13.71 -4.32 5.85
N LEU A 37 -12.51 -4.20 6.41
CA LEU A 37 -12.19 -3.18 7.43
C LEU A 37 -12.14 -1.75 6.88
N THR A 38 -11.83 -1.59 5.59
CA THR A 38 -11.64 -0.26 4.97
C THR A 38 -12.82 0.20 4.12
N GLY A 39 -13.72 -0.71 3.74
CA GLY A 39 -14.83 -0.46 2.82
C GLY A 39 -14.40 -0.31 1.37
N ILE A 40 -13.19 -0.74 1.02
CA ILE A 40 -12.62 -0.65 -0.32
C ILE A 40 -12.72 -2.02 -1.00
N SER A 41 -12.96 -2.03 -2.31
CA SER A 41 -13.04 -3.29 -3.06
C SER A 41 -11.77 -4.14 -2.89
N VAL A 42 -11.94 -5.46 -2.77
CA VAL A 42 -10.84 -6.44 -2.71
C VAL A 42 -9.87 -6.24 -3.87
N ARG A 43 -10.39 -5.96 -5.08
CA ARG A 43 -9.58 -5.67 -6.28
C ARG A 43 -8.64 -4.48 -6.06
N SER A 44 -9.15 -3.38 -5.51
CA SER A 44 -8.35 -2.19 -5.24
C SER A 44 -7.29 -2.43 -4.15
N ILE A 45 -7.66 -3.12 -3.07
CA ILE A 45 -6.70 -3.50 -2.01
C ILE A 45 -5.62 -4.42 -2.56
N ASN A 46 -5.99 -5.42 -3.35
CA ASN A 46 -5.02 -6.33 -3.98
C ASN A 46 -4.02 -5.59 -4.88
N SER A 47 -4.50 -4.66 -5.70
CA SER A 47 -3.63 -3.82 -6.53
C SER A 47 -2.65 -2.99 -5.69
N LEU A 48 -3.10 -2.45 -4.56
CA LEU A 48 -2.23 -1.71 -3.64
C LEU A 48 -1.19 -2.63 -2.99
N TYR A 49 -1.60 -3.79 -2.50
CA TYR A 49 -0.72 -4.76 -1.85
C TYR A 49 0.39 -5.24 -2.79
N LEU A 50 0.08 -5.52 -4.06
CA LEU A 50 1.09 -5.89 -5.05
C LEU A 50 2.13 -4.78 -5.27
N LYS A 51 1.70 -3.52 -5.32
CA LYS A 51 2.61 -2.38 -5.43
C LYS A 51 3.48 -2.20 -4.20
N LEU A 52 2.92 -2.40 -3.00
CA LEU A 52 3.67 -2.34 -1.75
C LEU A 52 4.73 -3.44 -1.69
N ARG A 53 4.37 -4.69 -2.02
CA ARG A 53 5.31 -5.81 -2.07
C ARG A 53 6.45 -5.57 -3.05
N ARG A 54 6.14 -5.08 -4.25
CA ARG A 54 7.17 -4.73 -5.24
C ARG A 54 8.12 -3.68 -4.71
N ARG A 55 7.61 -2.58 -4.14
CA ARG A 55 8.46 -1.54 -3.53
C ARG A 55 9.33 -2.06 -2.39
N LEU A 56 8.79 -2.98 -1.58
CA LEU A 56 9.54 -3.61 -0.50
C LEU A 56 10.68 -4.47 -1.06
N ALA A 57 10.41 -5.28 -2.08
CA ALA A 57 11.43 -6.07 -2.75
C ALA A 57 12.53 -5.20 -3.37
N ASP A 58 12.16 -4.14 -4.11
CA ASP A 58 13.10 -3.19 -4.69
C ASP A 58 13.99 -2.54 -3.62
N GLU A 59 13.44 -2.25 -2.44
CA GLU A 59 14.19 -1.68 -1.31
C GLU A 59 15.13 -2.70 -0.65
N CYS A 60 14.68 -3.94 -0.47
CA CYS A 60 15.53 -5.02 0.02
C CYS A 60 16.73 -5.26 -0.91
N GLU A 61 16.52 -5.24 -2.23
CA GLU A 61 17.59 -5.34 -3.23
C GLU A 61 18.58 -4.17 -3.10
N ARG A 62 18.09 -2.93 -3.00
CA ARG A 62 18.94 -1.74 -2.78
C ARG A 62 19.81 -1.85 -1.54
N GLN A 63 19.23 -2.27 -0.41
CA GLN A 63 19.96 -2.38 0.85
C GLN A 63 21.05 -3.45 0.76
N THR A 64 20.75 -4.58 0.12
CA THR A 64 21.73 -5.65 -0.09
C THR A 64 22.90 -5.19 -0.95
N LEU A 65 22.64 -4.41 -2.02
CA LEU A 65 23.67 -3.87 -2.90
C LEU A 65 24.48 -2.73 -2.26
N SER A 66 23.91 -1.98 -1.31
CA SER A 66 24.64 -0.93 -0.57
C SER A 66 25.53 -1.45 0.55
N ALA A 67 25.29 -2.69 1.00
CA ALA A 67 26.02 -3.34 2.08
C ALA A 67 27.14 -4.26 1.59
N ALA A 68 27.27 -4.42 0.26
CA ALA A 68 28.33 -5.17 -0.42
C ALA A 68 29.37 -4.20 -1.01
#